data_AF-A0A2K0W0B8-F1
#
_entry.id   AF-A0A2K0W0B8-F1
#
_cell.length_a   1.000
_cell.length_b   1.000
_cell.length_c   1.000
_cell.angle_alpha   90.00
_cell.angle_beta   90.00
_cell.angle_gamma   90.00
#
_symmetry.space_group_name_H-M   'P 1'
#
loop_
_entity.id
_entity.type
_entity.pdbx_description
1 polymer ?
#
loop_
_entity_poly.entity_id
_entity_poly.type
_entity_poly.pdbx_seq_one_letter_code
_entity_poly.pdbx_strand_id
1 'polypeptide(L)'
;MQRVHDKVNFTLSYIGRPTANDGVDCMHGPSECMGNIIELCARELYPDPKINLGFIMCLSRDYSEIPERSLVEDCALESAIDFQQLNDCAVKEDGAYGLSLLRDSIKRTADVCQTRPEYHARANMIDRPV
;
A
#
# COMPACT_ATOMS: atom_id res chain seq x y z
N MET A 1 14.01 -11.22 -0.92
CA MET A 1 14.79 -10.09 -0.35
C MET A 1 16.00 -10.49 0.47
N GLN A 2 16.01 -11.63 1.16
CA GLN A 2 17.11 -12.03 2.07
C GLN A 2 18.54 -12.00 1.49
N ARG A 3 18.73 -12.19 0.18
CA ARG A 3 20.07 -12.28 -0.44
C ARG A 3 20.61 -10.97 -1.03
N VAL A 4 19.75 -9.99 -1.35
CA VAL A 4 20.13 -8.82 -2.18
C VAL A 4 19.49 -7.51 -1.72
N HIS A 5 18.84 -7.48 -0.55
CA HIS A 5 18.16 -6.28 -0.03
C HIS A 5 19.05 -5.03 0.04
N ASP A 6 20.36 -5.20 0.21
CA ASP A 6 21.38 -4.16 0.24
C ASP A 6 21.73 -3.59 -1.14
N LYS A 7 21.27 -4.25 -2.22
CA LYS A 7 21.60 -3.89 -3.61
C LYS A 7 20.41 -3.35 -4.39
N VAL A 8 19.23 -3.31 -3.79
CA VAL A 8 17.99 -2.90 -4.46
C VAL A 8 17.24 -1.90 -3.60
N ASN A 9 16.62 -0.93 -4.25
CA ASN A 9 15.66 -0.04 -3.61
C ASN A 9 14.25 -0.46 -4.06
N PHE A 10 13.48 -1.06 -3.14
CA PHE A 10 12.14 -1.54 -3.44
C PHE A 10 11.12 -0.48 -3.04
N THR A 11 10.23 -0.12 -3.97
CA THR A 11 9.12 0.79 -3.70
C THR A 11 7.87 0.22 -4.33
N LEU A 12 6.92 -0.21 -3.49
CA LEU A 12 5.57 -0.57 -3.91
C LEU A 12 4.70 0.68 -3.98
N SER A 13 3.95 0.82 -5.07
CA SER A 13 2.93 1.86 -5.24
C SER A 13 1.63 1.25 -5.74
N TYR A 14 0.51 1.84 -5.33
CA TYR A 14 -0.82 1.31 -5.61
C TYR A 14 -1.50 2.07 -6.74
N ILE A 15 -2.46 1.41 -7.36
CA ILE A 15 -3.34 1.98 -8.37
C ILE A 15 -4.63 2.40 -7.67
N GLY A 16 -5.14 3.55 -8.07
CA GLY A 16 -6.41 4.10 -7.59
C GLY A 16 -6.62 5.48 -8.18
N ARG A 17 -7.68 6.16 -7.74
CA ARG A 17 -8.05 7.48 -8.24
C ARG A 17 -8.23 8.46 -7.09
N PRO A 18 -7.52 9.60 -7.06
CA PRO A 18 -7.80 10.65 -6.09
C PRO A 18 -9.19 11.24 -6.33
N THR A 19 -9.96 11.49 -5.27
CA THR A 19 -11.25 12.19 -5.36
C THR A 19 -11.10 13.68 -5.08
N ALA A 20 -12.14 14.45 -5.40
CA ALA A 20 -12.16 15.90 -5.22
C ALA A 20 -12.12 16.34 -3.74
N ASN A 21 -12.57 15.49 -2.81
CA ASN A 21 -12.63 15.77 -1.37
C ASN A 21 -11.46 15.12 -0.62
N ASP A 22 -10.28 15.13 -1.22
CA ASP A 22 -9.05 14.50 -0.68
C ASP A 22 -9.10 12.99 -0.40
N GLY A 23 -10.19 12.31 -0.76
CA GLY A 23 -10.33 10.86 -0.70
C GLY A 23 -9.62 10.12 -1.84
N VAL A 24 -9.80 8.81 -1.85
CA VAL A 24 -9.26 7.87 -2.83
C VAL A 24 -10.32 6.83 -3.17
N ASP A 25 -10.50 6.55 -4.47
CA ASP A 25 -11.25 5.41 -4.97
C ASP A 25 -10.25 4.29 -5.34
N CYS A 26 -10.37 3.10 -4.72
CA CYS A 26 -9.62 1.90 -5.09
C CYS A 26 -10.49 0.98 -5.96
N MET A 27 -9.84 0.12 -6.77
CA MET A 27 -10.50 -0.69 -7.80
C MET A 27 -11.44 -1.76 -7.24
N HIS A 28 -11.22 -2.17 -5.99
CA HIS A 28 -11.92 -3.26 -5.30
C HIS A 28 -12.60 -2.76 -4.02
N GLY A 29 -12.92 -1.46 -3.96
CA GLY A 29 -13.68 -0.85 -2.88
C GLY A 29 -12.88 -0.53 -1.62
N PRO A 30 -13.56 -0.21 -0.50
CA PRO A 30 -12.93 0.34 0.70
C PRO A 30 -11.95 -0.63 1.40
N SER A 31 -12.23 -1.94 1.35
CA SER A 31 -11.39 -2.96 1.97
C SER A 31 -9.98 -2.98 1.37
N GLU A 32 -9.86 -2.87 0.03
CA GLU A 32 -8.57 -2.74 -0.65
C GLU A 32 -7.86 -1.44 -0.25
N CYS A 33 -8.58 -0.31 -0.19
CA CYS A 33 -7.98 0.95 0.24
C CYS A 33 -7.37 0.83 1.64
N MET A 34 -8.09 0.21 2.58
CA MET A 34 -7.58 -0.03 3.93
C MET A 34 -6.37 -0.96 3.92
N GLY A 35 -6.40 -2.04 3.13
CA GLY A 35 -5.25 -2.92 2.93
C GLY A 35 -4.00 -2.17 2.44
N ASN A 36 -4.16 -1.36 1.40
CA ASN A 36 -3.06 -0.55 0.85
C ASN A 36 -2.51 0.44 1.88
N ILE A 37 -3.37 1.04 2.71
CA ILE A 37 -2.95 1.93 3.81
C ILE A 37 -2.11 1.15 4.82
N ILE A 38 -2.55 -0.04 5.24
CA ILE A 38 -1.82 -0.89 6.19
C ILE A 38 -0.44 -1.27 5.62
N GLU A 39 -0.37 -1.67 4.35
CA GLU A 39 0.90 -2.00 3.69
C GLU A 39 1.84 -0.78 3.57
N LEU A 40 1.30 0.41 3.29
CA LEU A 40 2.07 1.66 3.28
C LEU A 40 2.57 2.02 4.67
N CYS A 41 1.74 1.87 5.71
CA CYS A 41 2.13 2.09 7.10
C CYS A 41 3.26 1.14 7.53
N ALA A 42 3.21 -0.14 7.14
CA ALA A 42 4.29 -1.07 7.39
C ALA A 42 5.61 -0.60 6.75
N ARG A 43 5.57 -0.05 5.54
CA ARG A 43 6.75 0.52 4.86
C ARG A 43 7.30 1.76 5.59
N GLU A 44 6.44 2.68 6.01
CA GLU A 44 6.86 3.91 6.72
C GLU A 44 7.50 3.60 8.08
N LEU A 45 6.92 2.66 8.84
CA LEU A 45 7.41 2.29 10.17
C LEU A 45 8.63 1.35 10.11
N TYR A 46 8.65 0.44 9.12
CA TYR A 46 9.66 -0.62 9.00
C TYR A 46 10.32 -0.59 7.60
N PRO A 47 11.21 0.38 7.32
CA PRO A 47 11.77 0.56 5.97
C PRO A 47 12.68 -0.57 5.49
N ASP A 48 13.12 -1.48 6.36
CA ASP A 48 13.87 -2.69 5.93
C ASP A 48 12.96 -3.57 5.06
N PRO A 49 13.28 -3.78 3.77
CA PRO A 49 12.44 -4.54 2.87
C PRO A 49 12.42 -6.04 3.18
N LYS A 50 13.23 -6.56 4.11
CA LYS A 50 13.03 -7.92 4.64
C LYS A 50 11.79 -7.97 5.54
N ILE A 51 11.46 -6.87 6.22
CA ILE A 51 10.31 -6.75 7.13
C ILE A 51 9.08 -6.32 6.34
N ASN A 52 9.06 -5.11 5.77
CA ASN A 52 7.85 -4.60 5.11
C ASN A 52 7.41 -5.47 3.93
N LEU A 53 8.35 -5.93 3.08
CA LEU A 53 7.97 -6.79 1.96
C LEU A 53 7.63 -8.21 2.44
N GLY A 54 8.20 -8.68 3.55
CA GLY A 54 7.79 -9.93 4.19
C GLY A 54 6.31 -9.88 4.56
N PHE A 55 5.91 -8.79 5.21
CA PHE A 55 4.54 -8.52 5.62
C PHE A 55 3.58 -8.42 4.43
N ILE A 56 3.92 -7.60 3.43
CA ILE A 56 3.12 -7.45 2.20
C ILE A 56 2.95 -8.79 1.47
N MET A 57 4.02 -9.57 1.36
CA MET A 57 3.97 -10.89 0.71
C MET A 57 3.18 -11.93 1.51
N CYS A 58 3.08 -11.77 2.83
CA CYS A 58 2.20 -12.58 3.66
C CYS A 58 0.73 -12.23 3.38
N LEU A 59 0.35 -10.96 3.49
CA LEU A 59 -1.00 -10.48 3.19
C LEU A 59 -1.47 -10.90 1.79
N SER A 60 -0.59 -10.79 0.80
CA SER A 60 -0.88 -11.13 -0.60
C SER A 60 -1.25 -12.60 -0.84
N ARG A 61 -0.91 -13.53 0.07
CA ARG A 61 -1.28 -14.95 -0.06
C ARG A 61 -2.78 -15.16 0.13
N ASP A 62 -3.37 -14.40 1.03
CA ASP A 62 -4.77 -14.47 1.43
C ASP A 62 -5.47 -13.13 1.14
N TYR A 63 -5.16 -12.53 -0.02
CA TYR A 63 -5.56 -11.17 -0.39
C TYR A 63 -7.06 -10.88 -0.29
N SER A 64 -7.90 -11.93 -0.43
CA SER A 64 -9.36 -11.81 -0.30
C SER A 64 -9.82 -11.52 1.13
N GLU A 65 -8.98 -11.81 2.12
CA GLU A 65 -9.24 -11.54 3.53
C GLU A 65 -8.67 -10.19 3.97
N ILE A 66 -8.07 -9.39 3.09
CA ILE A 66 -7.63 -8.05 3.47
C ILE A 66 -8.85 -7.12 3.62
N PRO A 67 -8.98 -6.32 4.71
CA PRO A 67 -8.03 -6.06 5.79
C PRO A 67 -8.41 -6.73 7.13
N GLU A 68 -8.92 -7.96 7.12
CA GLU A 68 -9.34 -8.68 8.33
C GLU A 68 -8.23 -8.68 9.38
N ARG A 69 -8.62 -8.35 10.62
CA ARG A 69 -7.67 -8.11 11.71
C ARG A 69 -6.81 -9.33 12.00
N SER A 70 -7.37 -10.54 11.96
CA SER A 70 -6.63 -11.78 12.20
C SER A 70 -5.50 -11.97 11.20
N LEU A 71 -5.75 -11.75 9.90
CA LEU A 71 -4.73 -11.84 8.87
C LEU A 71 -3.62 -10.81 9.10
N VAL A 72 -4.00 -9.56 9.42
CA VAL A 72 -3.03 -8.48 9.66
C VAL A 72 -2.17 -8.75 10.89
N GLU A 73 -2.76 -9.23 11.99
CA GLU A 73 -2.03 -9.61 13.21
C GLU A 73 -1.07 -10.78 12.97
N ASP A 74 -1.52 -11.83 12.28
CA ASP A 74 -0.70 -13.01 11.98
C ASP A 74 0.50 -12.62 11.09
N CYS A 75 0.26 -11.88 10.00
CA CYS A 75 1.32 -11.42 9.12
C CYS A 75 2.28 -10.43 9.81
N ALA A 76 1.77 -9.57 10.69
CA ALA A 76 2.60 -8.65 11.47
C ALA A 76 3.53 -9.43 12.41
N LEU A 77 3.02 -10.46 13.09
CA LEU A 77 3.80 -11.34 13.95
C LEU A 77 4.90 -12.07 13.17
N GLU A 78 4.57 -12.67 12.01
CA GLU A 78 5.55 -13.36 11.15
C GLU A 78 6.69 -12.44 10.68
N SER A 79 6.41 -11.15 10.53
CA SER A 79 7.36 -10.16 10.01
C SER A 79 8.03 -9.32 11.11
N ALA A 80 7.78 -9.62 12.38
CA ALA A 80 8.24 -8.83 13.53
C ALA A 80 7.80 -7.35 13.49
N ILE A 81 6.59 -7.11 13.01
CA ILE A 81 5.91 -5.81 13.04
C ILE A 81 5.05 -5.73 14.30
N ASP A 82 5.18 -4.62 15.02
CA ASP A 82 4.27 -4.27 16.12
C ASP A 82 2.90 -3.86 15.53
N PHE A 83 1.90 -4.72 15.75
CA PHE A 83 0.53 -4.48 15.29
C PHE A 83 -0.06 -3.18 15.84
N GLN A 84 0.25 -2.81 17.09
CA GLN A 84 -0.28 -1.58 17.68
C GLN A 84 0.26 -0.36 16.94
N GLN A 85 1.58 -0.33 16.67
CA GLN A 85 2.17 0.76 15.89
C GLN A 85 1.61 0.83 14.47
N LEU A 86 1.36 -0.34 13.85
CA LEU A 86 0.75 -0.43 12.52
C LEU A 86 -0.68 0.15 12.52
N ASN A 87 -1.49 -0.27 13.49
CA ASN A 87 -2.86 0.23 13.68
C ASN A 87 -2.85 1.74 13.96
N ASP A 88 -1.97 2.20 14.85
CA ASP A 88 -1.84 3.62 15.20
C ASP A 88 -1.46 4.47 13.98
N CYS A 89 -0.59 3.97 13.10
CA CYS A 89 -0.30 4.63 11.82
C CYS A 89 -1.54 4.73 10.92
N ALA A 90 -2.30 3.64 10.78
CA ALA A 90 -3.47 3.58 9.90
C ALA A 90 -4.60 4.51 10.37
N VAL A 91 -4.79 4.68 11.68
CA VAL A 91 -5.85 5.52 12.26
C VAL A 91 -5.36 6.91 12.69
N LYS A 92 -4.08 7.22 12.55
CA LYS A 92 -3.50 8.52 12.92
C LYS A 92 -4.25 9.66 12.23
N GLU A 93 -4.55 10.70 13.01
CA GLU A 93 -5.29 11.88 12.53
C GLU A 93 -6.66 11.50 11.94
N ASP A 94 -7.37 10.59 12.61
CA ASP A 94 -8.68 10.06 12.16
C ASP A 94 -8.58 9.38 10.77
N GLY A 95 -7.44 8.74 10.51
CA GLY A 95 -7.12 8.08 9.23
C GLY A 95 -6.57 9.00 8.14
N ALA A 96 -6.50 10.32 8.37
CA ALA A 96 -5.99 11.26 7.37
C ALA A 96 -4.53 10.98 6.97
N TYR A 97 -3.69 10.58 7.93
CA TYR A 97 -2.30 10.25 7.64
C TYR A 97 -2.19 9.03 6.72
N GLY A 98 -2.83 7.91 7.05
CA GLY A 98 -2.86 6.72 6.19
C GLY A 98 -3.42 7.02 4.79
N LEU A 99 -4.53 7.77 4.72
CA LEU A 99 -5.12 8.19 3.46
C LEU A 99 -4.16 9.05 2.62
N SER A 100 -3.39 9.95 3.24
CA SER A 100 -2.37 10.75 2.56
C SER A 100 -1.26 9.90 1.95
N LEU A 101 -0.79 8.86 2.66
CA LEU A 101 0.21 7.92 2.14
C LEU A 101 -0.32 7.22 0.89
N LEU A 102 -1.58 6.78 0.92
CA LEU A 102 -2.23 6.13 -0.22
C LEU A 102 -2.39 7.08 -1.41
N ARG A 103 -2.85 8.31 -1.16
CA ARG A 103 -3.01 9.35 -2.17
C ARG A 103 -1.67 9.67 -2.86
N ASP A 104 -0.59 9.78 -2.11
CA ASP A 104 0.74 10.06 -2.66
C ASP A 104 1.33 8.85 -3.41
N SER A 105 1.06 7.64 -2.94
CA SER A 105 1.37 6.40 -3.66
C SER A 105 0.70 6.35 -5.04
N ILE A 106 -0.58 6.71 -5.11
CA ILE A 106 -1.36 6.76 -6.35
C ILE A 106 -0.84 7.84 -7.31
N LYS A 107 -0.55 9.05 -6.80
CA LYS A 107 0.06 10.11 -7.62
C LYS A 107 1.38 9.65 -8.24
N ARG A 108 2.25 9.00 -7.45
CA ARG A 108 3.50 8.43 -7.96
C ARG A 108 3.25 7.41 -9.08
N THR A 109 2.25 6.54 -8.93
CA THR A 109 1.87 5.59 -9.98
C THR A 109 1.45 6.31 -11.26
N ALA A 110 0.62 7.35 -11.15
CA ALA A 110 0.20 8.15 -12.29
C ALA A 110 1.37 8.85 -12.99
N ASP A 111 2.27 9.46 -12.23
CA ASP A 111 3.46 10.14 -12.75
C ASP A 111 4.39 9.19 -13.52
N VAL A 112 4.61 7.98 -13.00
CA VAL A 112 5.43 6.95 -13.67
C VAL A 112 4.75 6.48 -14.97
N CYS A 113 3.43 6.36 -15.00
CA CYS A 113 2.71 5.98 -16.21
C CYS A 113 2.75 7.07 -17.30
N GLN A 114 2.76 8.35 -16.93
CA GLN A 114 2.84 9.47 -17.87
C GLN A 114 4.24 9.70 -18.41
N THR A 115 5.27 9.54 -17.57
CA THR A 115 6.66 9.84 -17.94
C THR A 115 7.31 8.78 -18.83
N ARG A 116 6.67 7.64 -19.05
CA ARG A 116 7.21 6.51 -19.83
C ARG A 116 6.34 6.19 -21.06
N PRO A 117 6.87 6.36 -22.29
CA PRO A 117 6.13 6.12 -23.54
C PRO A 117 5.51 4.73 -23.62
N GLU A 118 6.22 3.72 -23.12
CA GLU A 118 5.79 2.31 -23.08
C GLU A 118 4.54 2.05 -22.21
N TYR A 119 4.19 2.95 -21.29
CA TYR A 119 3.05 2.80 -20.38
C TYR A 119 1.87 3.73 -20.68
N HIS A 120 1.91 4.52 -21.76
CA HIS A 120 0.82 5.46 -22.11
C HIS A 120 -0.52 4.75 -22.34
N ALA A 121 -0.53 3.53 -22.89
CA ALA A 121 -1.76 2.74 -23.04
C ALA A 121 -2.37 2.31 -21.68
N ARG A 122 -1.56 2.26 -20.61
CA ARG A 122 -1.99 1.92 -19.23
C ARG A 122 -2.39 3.14 -18.41
N ALA A 123 -1.96 4.35 -18.77
CA ALA A 123 -2.44 5.58 -18.15
C ALA A 123 -3.99 5.67 -18.26
N ASN A 124 -4.54 5.28 -19.42
CA ASN A 124 -5.99 5.22 -19.64
C ASN A 124 -6.74 4.21 -18.75
N MET A 125 -6.06 3.27 -18.09
CA MET A 125 -6.67 2.33 -17.14
C MET A 125 -6.85 2.94 -15.74
N ILE A 126 -6.00 3.89 -15.36
CA ILE A 126 -6.06 4.59 -14.06
C ILE A 126 -7.27 5.54 -14.01
N ASP A 127 -7.67 6.08 -15.16
CA ASP A 127 -8.81 7.01 -15.29
C ASP A 127 -10.17 6.32 -15.51
N ARG A 128 -10.24 4.98 -15.52
CA ARG A 128 -11.53 4.29 -15.67
C ARG A 128 -12.31 4.34 -14.35
N PRO A 129 -13.63 4.62 -14.40
CA PRO A 129 -14.45 4.52 -13.20
C PRO A 129 -14.42 3.09 -12.65
N VAL A 130 -14.43 3.00 -11.32
CA VAL A 130 -14.53 1.75 -10.55
C VAL A 130 -15.89 1.10 -10.76
#